data_AF-A0A7S0QX64-F1
#
_entry.id   AF-A0A7S0QX64-F1
#
_cell.length_a   1.000
_cell.length_b   1.000
_cell.length_c   1.000
_cell.angle_alpha   90.00
_cell.angle_beta   90.00
_cell.angle_gamma   90.00
#
_symmetry.space_group_name_H-M   'P 1'
#
loop_
_entity.id
_entity.type
_entity.pdbx_description
1 polymer ?
#
loop_
_entity_poly.entity_id
_entity_poly.type
_entity_poly.pdbx_seq_one_letter_code
_entity_poly.pdbx_strand_id
1 'polypeptide(L)'
;EDPDETLKRKTLELLCRMTKPANVEVIVDKMILFLRVTHDPLVKQDTVSKVIELAERYAPSNVWFVRTVNEVLVLAGDLVSDPVAHNLMRLVAEGAGGDDEEADTELRASAVASYLELLERPKLPAVLLRIICWVLGEYGLLSPTHDAPRLVTALVEIAERQVAHPEQIKALALTAISKVCAHARLGYDALPQDAKDLVNHCAASRSVDLQQRAHELTELLKLSPPALEAALPPDSSCEEVEVEADLPWLDQFVAEAIADGAACYVPPEERRRNSVDAAGPLEGGGGGARGSAT
;
A
#
# COMPACT_ATOMS: atom_id res chain seq x y z
N GLU A 1 39.63 21.62 5.76
CA GLU A 1 39.52 23.05 5.38
C GLU A 1 38.18 23.21 4.71
N ASP A 2 37.42 24.23 5.11
CA ASP A 2 36.01 24.45 4.78
C ASP A 2 35.82 25.66 3.83
N PRO A 3 36.37 25.66 2.60
CA PRO A 3 36.07 26.67 1.60
C PRO A 3 35.06 26.10 0.60
N ASP A 4 33.77 26.23 0.90
CA ASP A 4 32.66 26.41 -0.08
C ASP A 4 31.30 25.81 0.33
N GLU A 5 31.11 25.20 1.50
CA GLU A 5 29.78 24.63 1.84
C GLU A 5 28.67 25.70 1.90
N THR A 6 29.01 26.90 2.39
CA THR A 6 28.08 28.05 2.35
C THR A 6 27.84 28.54 0.93
N LEU A 7 28.86 28.52 0.05
CA LEU A 7 28.72 28.93 -1.34
C LEU A 7 27.89 27.92 -2.15
N LYS A 8 28.10 26.62 -1.93
CA LYS A 8 27.32 25.52 -2.50
C LYS A 8 25.85 25.64 -2.13
N ARG A 9 25.54 25.88 -0.85
CA ARG A 9 24.15 26.08 -0.38
C ARG A 9 23.50 27.31 -1.03
N LYS A 10 24.20 28.44 -1.09
CA LYS A 10 23.71 29.65 -1.77
C LYS A 10 23.50 29.44 -3.27
N THR A 11 24.38 28.67 -3.91
CA THR A 11 24.26 28.31 -5.33
C THR A 11 23.05 27.42 -5.57
N LEU A 12 22.83 26.41 -4.71
CA LEU A 12 21.66 25.55 -4.76
C LEU A 12 20.36 26.36 -4.61
N GLU A 13 20.33 27.28 -3.65
CA GLU A 13 19.17 28.17 -3.45
C GLU A 13 18.91 29.08 -4.65
N LEU A 14 19.97 29.63 -5.25
CA LEU A 14 19.86 30.42 -6.48
C LEU A 14 19.33 29.59 -7.64
N LEU A 15 19.84 28.37 -7.83
CA LEU A 15 19.37 27.44 -8.85
C LEU A 15 17.87 27.19 -8.72
N CYS A 16 17.39 26.85 -7.51
CA CYS A 16 15.96 26.64 -7.25
C CYS A 16 15.12 27.88 -7.57
N ARG A 17 15.57 29.09 -7.22
CA ARG A 17 14.85 30.34 -7.50
C ARG A 17 14.79 30.69 -8.98
N MET A 18 15.75 30.22 -9.77
CA MET A 18 15.83 30.45 -11.22
C MET A 18 15.11 29.38 -12.05
N THR A 19 14.62 28.32 -11.39
CA THR A 19 13.90 27.22 -12.06
C THR A 19 12.58 27.67 -12.65
N LYS A 20 12.34 27.22 -13.88
CA LYS A 20 11.14 27.41 -14.70
C LYS A 20 10.87 26.10 -15.45
N PRO A 21 9.65 25.89 -15.99
CA PRO A 21 9.36 24.70 -16.80
C PRO A 21 10.39 24.45 -17.92
N ALA A 22 10.88 25.50 -18.57
CA ALA A 22 11.82 25.38 -19.69
C ALA A 22 13.26 24.96 -19.30
N ASN A 23 13.63 24.98 -18.02
CA ASN A 23 14.99 24.65 -17.58
C ASN A 23 15.04 23.69 -16.38
N VAL A 24 13.90 23.14 -15.94
CA VAL A 24 13.80 22.26 -14.78
C VAL A 24 14.68 21.03 -14.91
N GLU A 25 14.68 20.38 -16.08
CA GLU A 25 15.45 19.14 -16.30
C GLU A 25 16.94 19.37 -16.05
N VAL A 26 17.49 20.42 -16.67
CA VAL A 26 18.90 20.78 -16.54
C VAL A 26 19.28 21.16 -15.11
N ILE A 27 18.38 21.83 -14.38
CA ILE A 27 18.64 22.25 -13.00
C ILE A 27 18.59 21.03 -12.07
N VAL A 28 17.56 20.19 -12.20
CA VAL A 28 17.40 18.98 -11.39
C VAL A 28 18.54 18.00 -11.63
N ASP A 29 18.97 17.79 -12.87
CA ASP A 29 20.13 16.95 -13.17
C ASP A 29 21.39 17.44 -12.45
N LYS A 30 21.63 18.75 -12.43
CA LYS A 30 22.76 19.35 -11.69
C LYS A 30 22.62 19.16 -10.18
N MET A 31 21.42 19.26 -9.63
CA MET A 31 21.16 19.03 -8.20
C MET A 31 21.34 17.56 -7.82
N ILE A 32 20.95 16.63 -8.68
CA ILE A 32 21.17 15.19 -8.48
C ILE A 32 22.67 14.87 -8.57
N LEU A 33 23.40 15.45 -9.54
CA LEU A 33 24.86 15.34 -9.59
C LEU A 33 25.52 15.87 -8.31
N PHE A 34 25.03 17.00 -7.80
CA PHE A 34 25.47 17.54 -6.52
C PHE A 34 25.16 16.60 -5.35
N LEU A 35 23.97 15.98 -5.33
CA LEU A 35 23.57 15.01 -4.30
C LEU A 35 24.50 13.80 -4.23
N ARG A 36 25.02 13.34 -5.38
CA ARG A 36 25.97 12.21 -5.48
C ARG A 36 27.33 12.50 -4.83
N VAL A 37 27.80 13.75 -4.89
CA VAL A 37 29.13 14.14 -4.37
C VAL A 37 29.08 14.76 -2.97
N THR A 38 27.90 15.17 -2.52
CA THR A 38 27.73 15.77 -1.19
C THR A 38 27.82 14.70 -0.11
N HIS A 39 28.46 15.01 1.01
CA HIS A 39 28.57 14.11 2.17
C HIS A 39 27.85 14.61 3.42
N ASP A 40 27.48 15.90 3.48
CA ASP A 40 26.74 16.49 4.60
C ASP A 40 25.26 16.04 4.57
N PRO A 41 24.77 15.31 5.60
CA PRO A 41 23.39 14.86 5.68
C PRO A 41 22.34 15.98 5.62
N LEU A 42 22.60 17.14 6.24
CA LEU A 42 21.66 18.26 6.26
C LEU A 42 21.54 18.89 4.87
N VAL A 43 22.65 19.02 4.16
CA VAL A 43 22.66 19.53 2.77
C VAL A 43 22.03 18.52 1.82
N LYS A 44 22.26 17.21 2.02
CA LYS A 44 21.56 16.17 1.25
C LYS A 44 20.04 16.26 1.44
N GLN A 45 19.58 16.36 2.69
CA GLN A 45 18.15 16.43 2.99
C GLN A 45 17.49 17.67 2.37
N ASP A 46 18.13 18.84 2.47
CA ASP A 46 17.68 20.08 1.83
C ASP A 46 17.66 19.94 0.29
N THR A 47 18.69 19.33 -0.30
CA THR A 47 18.77 19.09 -1.74
C THR A 47 17.67 18.14 -2.23
N VAL A 48 17.46 17.02 -1.53
CA VAL A 48 16.39 16.05 -1.83
C VAL A 48 15.04 16.76 -1.80
N SER A 49 14.75 17.50 -0.72
CA SER A 49 13.47 18.22 -0.56
C SER A 49 13.22 19.18 -1.72
N LYS A 50 14.24 19.96 -2.11
CA LYS A 50 14.15 20.91 -3.22
C LYS A 50 14.02 20.23 -4.58
N VAL A 51 14.69 19.11 -4.81
CA VAL A 51 14.54 18.35 -6.07
C VAL A 51 13.11 17.85 -6.20
N ILE A 52 12.54 17.28 -5.13
CA ILE A 52 11.15 16.80 -5.13
C ILE A 52 10.17 17.96 -5.35
N GLU A 53 10.33 19.09 -4.64
CA GLU A 53 9.47 20.26 -4.82
C GLU A 53 9.49 20.79 -6.26
N LEU A 54 10.69 20.90 -6.85
CA LEU A 54 10.83 21.34 -8.25
C LEU A 54 10.23 20.34 -9.22
N ALA A 55 10.38 19.04 -8.96
CA ALA A 55 9.81 17.99 -9.79
C ALA A 55 8.27 18.01 -9.73
N GLU A 56 7.67 18.09 -8.55
CA GLU A 56 6.20 18.18 -8.38
C GLU A 56 5.62 19.41 -9.07
N ARG A 57 6.34 20.54 -9.05
CA ARG A 57 5.85 21.80 -9.58
C ARG A 57 6.04 21.99 -11.08
N TYR A 58 7.14 21.47 -11.63
CA TYR A 58 7.59 21.83 -12.97
C TYR A 58 7.86 20.63 -13.87
N ALA A 59 7.59 19.39 -13.44
CA ALA A 59 7.82 18.20 -14.26
C ALA A 59 7.20 18.37 -15.67
N PRO A 60 7.98 18.11 -16.74
CA PRO A 60 7.50 18.20 -18.10
C PRO A 60 6.58 17.02 -18.48
N SER A 61 6.73 15.88 -17.78
CA SER A 61 5.89 14.69 -17.95
C SER A 61 5.93 13.80 -16.71
N ASN A 62 4.92 12.93 -16.56
CA ASN A 62 4.84 11.93 -15.49
C ASN A 62 6.00 10.94 -15.54
N VAL A 63 6.39 10.50 -16.74
CA VAL A 63 7.55 9.62 -16.94
C VAL A 63 8.83 10.27 -16.41
N TRP A 64 9.03 11.56 -16.72
CA TRP A 64 10.19 12.30 -16.21
C TRP A 64 10.13 12.44 -14.68
N PHE A 65 8.96 12.71 -14.11
CA PHE A 65 8.77 12.78 -12.66
C PHE A 65 9.13 11.46 -11.98
N VAL A 66 8.56 10.34 -12.43
CA VAL A 66 8.83 9.00 -11.88
C VAL A 66 10.33 8.68 -11.93
N ARG A 67 10.98 8.94 -13.08
CA ARG A 67 12.43 8.72 -13.24
C ARG A 67 13.25 9.55 -12.25
N THR A 68 12.94 10.84 -12.13
CA THR A 68 13.61 11.78 -11.22
C THR A 68 13.48 11.35 -9.77
N VAL A 69 12.26 11.02 -9.33
CA VAL A 69 12.01 10.58 -7.93
C VAL A 69 12.68 9.24 -7.66
N ASN A 70 12.65 8.30 -8.60
CA ASN A 70 13.37 7.02 -8.49
C ASN A 70 14.88 7.22 -8.33
N GLU A 71 15.49 8.15 -9.08
CA GLU A 71 16.91 8.45 -8.96
C GLU A 71 17.25 9.04 -7.58
N VAL A 72 16.41 9.95 -7.08
CA VAL A 72 16.55 10.50 -5.71
C VAL A 72 16.41 9.40 -4.65
N LEU A 73 15.41 8.53 -4.78
CA LEU A 73 15.18 7.40 -3.88
C LEU A 73 16.37 6.44 -3.86
N VAL A 74 16.99 6.15 -5.00
CA VAL A 74 18.20 5.32 -5.07
C VAL A 74 19.37 5.96 -4.32
N LEU A 75 19.54 7.27 -4.43
CA LEU A 75 20.70 7.99 -3.87
C LEU A 75 20.56 8.33 -2.39
N ALA A 76 19.34 8.62 -1.94
CA ALA A 76 19.07 9.20 -0.63
C ALA A 76 17.70 8.77 -0.08
N GLY A 77 17.27 7.53 -0.34
CA GLY A 77 15.95 7.04 0.06
C GLY A 77 15.67 7.07 1.58
N ASP A 78 16.71 7.04 2.42
CA ASP A 78 16.60 7.23 3.87
C ASP A 78 16.22 8.67 4.28
N LEU A 79 16.42 9.64 3.38
CA LEU A 79 16.08 11.05 3.58
C LEU A 79 14.74 11.44 2.93
N VAL A 80 14.11 10.52 2.18
CA VAL A 80 12.83 10.76 1.52
C VAL A 80 11.69 10.44 2.47
N SER A 81 10.79 11.40 2.66
CA SER A 81 9.63 11.25 3.54
C SER A 81 8.54 10.36 2.92
N ASP A 82 7.79 9.64 3.76
CA ASP A 82 6.67 8.78 3.34
C ASP A 82 5.64 9.43 2.39
N PRO A 83 5.24 10.72 2.55
CA PRO A 83 4.31 11.36 1.64
C PRO A 83 4.78 11.39 0.18
N VAL A 84 6.09 11.52 -0.06
CA VAL A 84 6.65 11.54 -1.42
C VAL A 84 6.52 10.17 -2.08
N ALA A 85 6.77 9.11 -1.32
CA ALA A 85 6.58 7.74 -1.80
C ALA A 85 5.10 7.45 -2.10
N HIS A 86 4.19 7.94 -1.25
CA HIS A 86 2.75 7.81 -1.48
C HIS A 86 2.30 8.60 -2.72
N ASN A 87 2.75 9.85 -2.88
CA ASN A 87 2.48 10.67 -4.06
C ASN A 87 2.94 9.98 -5.35
N LEU A 88 4.12 9.36 -5.33
CA LEU A 88 4.63 8.60 -6.48
C LEU A 88 3.74 7.40 -6.80
N MET A 89 3.36 6.58 -5.80
CA MET A 89 2.46 5.45 -6.01
C MET A 89 1.09 5.91 -6.53
N ARG A 90 0.55 6.99 -5.96
CA ARG A 90 -0.72 7.59 -6.40
C ARG A 90 -0.65 8.06 -7.85
N LEU A 91 0.42 8.74 -8.27
CA LEU A 91 0.60 9.18 -9.65
C LEU A 91 0.68 8.00 -10.64
N VAL A 92 1.27 6.87 -10.22
CA VAL A 92 1.28 5.64 -11.05
C VAL A 92 -0.11 4.98 -11.08
N ALA A 93 -0.89 5.07 -10.00
CA ALA A 93 -2.27 4.58 -9.95
C ALA A 93 -3.23 5.42 -10.78
N GLU A 94 -3.33 6.71 -10.50
CA GLU A 94 -4.29 7.63 -11.12
C GLU A 94 -3.91 8.00 -12.56
N GLY A 95 -2.66 7.77 -12.97
CA GLY A 95 -2.18 8.14 -14.28
C GLY A 95 -2.00 9.66 -14.44
N ALA A 96 -2.02 10.14 -15.68
CA ALA A 96 -1.92 11.56 -16.01
C ALA A 96 -3.23 12.34 -15.81
N GLY A 97 -4.31 11.68 -15.38
CA GLY A 97 -5.59 12.33 -15.07
C GLY A 97 -6.33 12.86 -16.30
N GLY A 98 -6.11 12.25 -17.48
CA GLY A 98 -6.83 12.54 -18.71
C GLY A 98 -7.51 11.28 -19.27
N ASP A 99 -8.30 11.42 -20.33
CA ASP A 99 -9.03 10.32 -20.98
C ASP A 99 -8.12 9.39 -21.83
N ASP A 100 -6.81 9.41 -21.59
CA ASP A 100 -5.80 8.69 -22.38
C ASP A 100 -5.29 7.44 -21.63
N GLU A 101 -6.13 6.41 -21.61
CA GLU A 101 -5.82 5.11 -20.97
C GLU A 101 -4.55 4.45 -21.55
N GLU A 102 -4.21 4.74 -22.82
CA GLU A 102 -3.02 4.19 -23.47
C GLU A 102 -1.74 4.81 -22.89
N ALA A 103 -1.74 6.13 -22.70
CA ALA A 103 -0.63 6.83 -22.04
C ALA A 103 -0.43 6.37 -20.58
N ASP A 104 -1.51 6.12 -19.85
CA ASP A 104 -1.44 5.63 -18.46
C ASP A 104 -0.92 4.18 -18.40
N THR A 105 -1.35 3.34 -19.34
CA THR A 105 -0.82 1.97 -19.49
C THR A 105 0.67 1.99 -19.83
N GLU A 106 1.11 2.88 -20.73
CA GLU A 106 2.53 3.05 -21.08
C GLU A 106 3.35 3.52 -19.87
N LEU A 107 2.84 4.48 -19.08
CA LEU A 107 3.47 4.93 -17.84
C LEU A 107 3.67 3.78 -16.84
N ARG A 108 2.62 3.00 -16.60
CA ARG A 108 2.66 1.85 -15.68
C ARG A 108 3.61 0.76 -16.17
N ALA A 109 3.58 0.43 -17.47
CA ALA A 109 4.50 -0.54 -18.07
C ALA A 109 5.96 -0.07 -17.99
N SER A 110 6.21 1.22 -18.24
CA SER A 110 7.54 1.83 -18.08
C SER A 110 8.04 1.78 -16.63
N ALA A 111 7.15 2.07 -15.68
CA ALA A 111 7.46 1.97 -14.25
C ALA A 111 7.83 0.53 -13.86
N VAL A 112 7.04 -0.47 -14.27
CA VAL A 112 7.30 -1.89 -14.04
C VAL A 112 8.66 -2.30 -14.60
N ALA A 113 8.95 -1.95 -15.85
CA ALA A 113 10.23 -2.24 -16.49
C ALA A 113 11.40 -1.62 -15.70
N SER A 114 11.29 -0.33 -15.36
CA SER A 114 12.31 0.38 -14.59
C SER A 114 12.54 -0.24 -13.20
N TYR A 115 11.49 -0.67 -12.52
CA TYR A 115 11.60 -1.29 -11.20
C TYR A 115 12.21 -2.69 -11.25
N LEU A 116 11.90 -3.50 -12.27
CA LEU A 116 12.55 -4.79 -12.50
C LEU A 116 14.06 -4.61 -12.75
N GLU A 117 14.46 -3.63 -13.57
CA GLU A 117 15.88 -3.30 -13.77
C GLU A 117 16.56 -2.82 -12.48
N LEU A 118 15.87 -2.03 -11.64
CA LEU A 118 16.41 -1.57 -10.37
C LEU A 118 16.68 -2.72 -9.38
N LEU A 119 15.90 -3.81 -9.44
CA LEU A 119 16.12 -5.00 -8.61
C LEU A 119 17.45 -5.69 -8.89
N GLU A 120 18.06 -5.53 -10.07
CA GLU A 120 19.40 -6.06 -10.34
C GLU A 120 20.48 -5.43 -9.42
N ARG A 121 20.18 -4.30 -8.77
CA ARG A 121 21.09 -3.65 -7.83
C ARG A 121 21.10 -4.37 -6.48
N PRO A 122 22.28 -4.59 -5.87
CA PRO A 122 22.40 -5.38 -4.65
C PRO A 122 21.84 -4.68 -3.40
N LYS A 123 21.75 -3.34 -3.42
CA LYS A 123 21.28 -2.54 -2.27
C LYS A 123 20.27 -1.51 -2.75
N LEU A 124 19.08 -1.57 -2.17
CA LEU A 124 18.00 -0.60 -2.39
C LEU A 124 17.43 -0.16 -1.04
N PRO A 125 17.05 1.12 -0.88
CA PRO A 125 16.40 1.60 0.34
C PRO A 125 15.03 0.95 0.56
N ALA A 126 14.63 0.78 1.82
CA ALA A 126 13.37 0.13 2.20
C ALA A 126 12.14 0.83 1.59
N VAL A 127 12.15 2.18 1.54
CA VAL A 127 11.07 2.96 0.91
C VAL A 127 10.91 2.63 -0.57
N LEU A 128 12.02 2.40 -1.29
CA LEU A 128 11.99 2.04 -2.70
C LEU A 128 11.50 0.60 -2.90
N LEU A 129 11.91 -0.33 -2.03
CA LEU A 129 11.38 -1.70 -2.05
C LEU A 129 9.86 -1.74 -1.80
N ARG A 130 9.35 -0.89 -0.89
CA ARG A 130 7.89 -0.75 -0.67
C ARG A 130 7.17 -0.32 -1.94
N ILE A 131 7.69 0.71 -2.63
CA ILE A 131 7.12 1.18 -3.90
C ILE A 131 7.17 0.08 -4.95
N ILE A 132 8.32 -0.59 -5.10
CA ILE A 132 8.50 -1.68 -6.08
C ILE A 132 7.51 -2.82 -5.80
N CYS A 133 7.38 -3.29 -4.55
CA CYS A 133 6.42 -4.33 -4.19
C CYS A 133 5.00 -3.94 -4.58
N TRP A 134 4.59 -2.71 -4.26
CA TRP A 134 3.25 -2.24 -4.60
C TRP A 134 3.05 -2.18 -6.13
N VAL A 135 3.95 -1.53 -6.89
CA VAL A 135 3.83 -1.39 -8.34
C VAL A 135 3.86 -2.75 -9.05
N LEU A 136 4.73 -3.68 -8.65
CA LEU A 136 4.75 -5.02 -9.24
C LEU A 136 3.51 -5.84 -8.89
N GLY A 137 2.92 -5.62 -7.70
CA GLY A 137 1.68 -6.26 -7.29
C GLY A 137 0.48 -5.85 -8.14
N GLU A 138 0.33 -4.54 -8.42
CA GLU A 138 -0.78 -4.01 -9.22
C GLU A 138 -0.55 -4.21 -10.73
N TYR A 139 0.65 -3.85 -11.21
CA TYR A 139 0.90 -3.64 -12.64
C TYR A 139 1.94 -4.60 -13.21
N GLY A 140 2.53 -5.51 -12.42
CA GLY A 140 3.64 -6.36 -12.85
C GLY A 140 3.34 -7.17 -14.12
N LEU A 141 2.08 -7.58 -14.33
CA LEU A 141 1.63 -8.33 -15.51
C LEU A 141 1.61 -7.52 -16.81
N LEU A 142 1.80 -6.20 -16.76
CA LEU A 142 2.07 -5.36 -17.95
C LEU A 142 3.48 -5.60 -18.52
N SER A 143 4.36 -6.30 -17.78
CA SER A 143 5.71 -6.62 -18.26
C SER A 143 5.68 -7.62 -19.42
N PRO A 144 6.29 -7.30 -20.58
CA PRO A 144 6.39 -8.26 -21.68
C PRO A 144 7.46 -9.34 -21.43
N THR A 145 8.32 -9.18 -20.42
CA THR A 145 9.48 -10.04 -20.18
C THR A 145 9.34 -10.96 -18.96
N HIS A 146 8.38 -10.66 -18.08
CA HIS A 146 8.16 -11.38 -16.84
C HIS A 146 6.72 -11.89 -16.78
N ASP A 147 6.56 -13.20 -16.87
CA ASP A 147 5.30 -13.87 -16.54
C ASP A 147 5.07 -13.93 -15.03
N ALA A 148 3.89 -14.36 -14.61
CA ALA A 148 3.50 -14.37 -13.20
C ALA A 148 4.47 -15.15 -12.29
N PRO A 149 4.95 -16.37 -12.64
CA PRO A 149 5.95 -17.06 -11.82
C PRO A 149 7.26 -16.27 -11.65
N ARG A 150 7.77 -15.61 -12.70
CA ARG A 150 8.98 -14.78 -12.60
C ARG A 150 8.77 -13.55 -11.73
N LEU A 151 7.62 -12.90 -11.82
CA LEU A 151 7.26 -11.78 -10.95
C LEU A 151 7.18 -12.21 -9.48
N VAL A 152 6.60 -13.38 -9.22
CA VAL A 152 6.55 -13.97 -7.88
C VAL A 152 7.96 -14.23 -7.33
N THR A 153 8.85 -14.82 -8.12
CA THR A 153 10.27 -14.99 -7.70
C THR A 153 10.94 -13.65 -7.40
N ALA A 154 10.75 -12.62 -8.24
CA ALA A 154 11.30 -11.28 -7.97
C ALA A 154 10.76 -10.67 -6.66
N LEU A 155 9.48 -10.89 -6.34
CA LEU A 155 8.88 -10.46 -5.08
C LEU A 155 9.41 -11.22 -3.87
N VAL A 156 9.71 -12.52 -4.01
CA VAL A 156 10.40 -13.31 -2.98
C VAL A 156 11.80 -12.77 -2.73
N GLU A 157 12.56 -12.47 -3.78
CA GLU A 157 13.88 -11.86 -3.66
C GLU A 157 13.81 -10.52 -2.90
N ILE A 158 12.78 -9.70 -3.11
CA ILE A 158 12.57 -8.47 -2.32
C ILE A 158 12.33 -8.79 -0.84
N ALA A 159 11.47 -9.78 -0.55
CA ALA A 159 11.13 -10.20 0.81
C ALA A 159 12.35 -10.72 1.61
N GLU A 160 13.34 -11.26 0.91
CA GLU A 160 14.57 -11.82 1.47
C GLU A 160 15.74 -10.81 1.55
N ARG A 161 15.61 -9.62 0.94
CA ARG A 161 16.65 -8.59 1.02
C ARG A 161 16.88 -8.14 2.47
N GLN A 162 18.15 -7.96 2.80
CA GLN A 162 18.56 -7.43 4.09
C GLN A 162 18.30 -5.92 4.15
N VAL A 163 17.21 -5.52 4.84
CA VAL A 163 16.80 -4.12 4.98
C VAL A 163 16.35 -3.77 6.39
N ALA A 164 16.21 -2.47 6.66
CA ALA A 164 15.51 -1.98 7.84
C ALA A 164 14.03 -2.40 7.76
N HIS A 165 13.48 -2.90 8.88
CA HIS A 165 12.09 -3.36 8.98
C HIS A 165 11.71 -4.51 8.01
N PRO A 166 12.38 -5.67 8.08
CA PRO A 166 12.16 -6.78 7.15
C PRO A 166 10.73 -7.34 7.19
N GLU A 167 10.04 -7.27 8.34
CA GLU A 167 8.66 -7.76 8.46
C GLU A 167 7.69 -6.97 7.57
N GLN A 168 7.85 -5.64 7.50
CA GLN A 168 6.99 -4.79 6.67
C GLN A 168 7.17 -5.11 5.19
N ILE A 169 8.42 -5.29 4.73
CA ILE A 169 8.71 -5.62 3.34
C ILE A 169 8.18 -7.02 2.99
N LYS A 170 8.30 -8.00 3.89
CA LYS A 170 7.70 -9.33 3.72
C LYS A 170 6.17 -9.26 3.60
N ALA A 171 5.51 -8.46 4.43
CA ALA A 171 4.05 -8.29 4.39
C ALA A 171 3.59 -7.70 3.05
N LEU A 172 4.32 -6.70 2.54
CA LEU A 172 4.06 -6.09 1.24
C LEU A 172 4.31 -7.07 0.10
N ALA A 173 5.41 -7.84 0.16
CA ALA A 173 5.72 -8.86 -0.83
C ALA A 173 4.65 -9.95 -0.88
N LEU A 174 4.18 -10.46 0.27
CA LEU A 174 3.07 -11.43 0.31
C LEU A 174 1.79 -10.88 -0.32
N THR A 175 1.49 -9.60 -0.08
CA THR A 175 0.32 -8.94 -0.67
C THR A 175 0.48 -8.82 -2.19
N ALA A 176 1.65 -8.41 -2.66
CA ALA A 176 1.95 -8.32 -4.08
C ALA A 176 1.90 -9.69 -4.77
N ILE A 177 2.44 -10.74 -4.13
CA ILE A 177 2.35 -12.13 -4.61
C ILE A 177 0.88 -12.54 -4.73
N SER A 178 0.05 -12.22 -3.72
CA SER A 178 -1.40 -12.51 -3.75
C SER A 178 -2.07 -11.89 -4.97
N LYS A 179 -1.79 -10.60 -5.24
CA LYS A 179 -2.33 -9.89 -6.40
C LYS A 179 -1.87 -10.49 -7.71
N VAL A 180 -0.56 -10.66 -7.91
CA VAL A 180 -0.01 -11.24 -9.14
C VAL A 180 -0.61 -12.62 -9.42
N CYS A 181 -0.72 -13.46 -8.39
CA CYS A 181 -1.30 -14.79 -8.54
C CYS A 181 -2.81 -14.73 -8.82
N ALA A 182 -3.54 -13.81 -8.19
CA ALA A 182 -4.96 -13.60 -8.42
C ALA A 182 -5.24 -13.19 -9.87
N HIS A 183 -4.58 -12.14 -10.35
CA HIS A 183 -4.76 -11.60 -11.69
C HIS A 183 -4.27 -12.57 -12.78
N ALA A 184 -3.20 -13.33 -12.51
CA ALA A 184 -2.70 -14.36 -13.43
C ALA A 184 -3.43 -15.70 -13.33
N ARG A 185 -4.37 -15.85 -12.38
CA ARG A 185 -5.08 -17.11 -12.07
C ARG A 185 -4.12 -18.27 -11.77
N LEU A 186 -3.01 -17.95 -11.07
CA LEU A 186 -1.98 -18.91 -10.69
C LEU A 186 -2.37 -19.61 -9.39
N GLY A 187 -2.71 -20.90 -9.47
CA GLY A 187 -3.02 -21.70 -8.28
C GLY A 187 -1.78 -21.99 -7.43
N TYR A 188 -2.01 -22.37 -6.16
CA TYR A 188 -0.93 -22.62 -5.18
C TYR A 188 0.11 -23.64 -5.67
N ASP A 189 -0.31 -24.71 -6.34
CA ASP A 189 0.61 -25.76 -6.82
C ASP A 189 1.57 -25.24 -7.89
N ALA A 190 1.17 -24.23 -8.65
CA ALA A 190 1.98 -23.60 -9.71
C ALA A 190 2.92 -22.50 -9.19
N LEU A 191 2.87 -22.17 -7.89
CA LEU A 191 3.83 -21.25 -7.29
C LEU A 191 5.26 -21.80 -7.37
N PRO A 192 6.25 -20.94 -7.63
CA PRO A 192 7.66 -21.23 -7.39
C PRO A 192 7.93 -21.79 -5.98
N GLN A 193 8.94 -22.64 -5.84
CA GLN A 193 9.21 -23.34 -4.57
C GLN A 193 9.66 -22.38 -3.46
N ASP A 194 10.53 -21.42 -3.80
CA ASP A 194 10.95 -20.32 -2.94
C ASP A 194 9.76 -19.48 -2.43
N ALA A 195 8.75 -19.24 -3.27
CA ALA A 195 7.52 -18.58 -2.85
C ALA A 195 6.73 -19.43 -1.84
N LYS A 196 6.58 -20.73 -2.08
CA LYS A 196 5.94 -21.66 -1.12
C LYS A 196 6.69 -21.67 0.21
N ASP A 197 8.03 -21.68 0.16
CA ASP A 197 8.88 -21.65 1.34
C ASP A 197 8.69 -20.33 2.12
N LEU A 198 8.70 -19.18 1.44
CA LEU A 198 8.42 -17.87 2.06
C LEU A 198 7.05 -17.87 2.76
N VAL A 199 6.00 -18.35 2.08
CA VAL A 199 4.64 -18.41 2.63
C VAL A 199 4.58 -19.29 3.87
N ASN A 200 5.20 -20.47 3.84
CA ASN A 200 5.25 -21.38 4.99
C ASN A 200 6.01 -20.76 6.18
N HIS A 201 7.15 -20.10 5.92
CA HIS A 201 7.89 -19.40 6.96
C HIS A 201 7.08 -18.25 7.57
N CYS A 202 6.37 -17.47 6.75
CA CYS A 202 5.52 -16.38 7.22
C CYS A 202 4.28 -16.88 7.98
N ALA A 203 3.67 -17.99 7.57
CA ALA A 203 2.57 -18.64 8.30
C ALA A 203 2.99 -19.11 9.70
N ALA A 204 4.25 -19.54 9.87
CA ALA A 204 4.82 -19.90 11.16
C ALA A 204 5.45 -18.71 11.92
N SER A 205 5.32 -17.49 11.40
CA SER A 205 5.89 -16.29 12.01
C SER A 205 5.21 -15.93 13.34
N ARG A 206 5.95 -15.24 14.21
CA ARG A 206 5.39 -14.64 15.43
C ARG A 206 4.65 -13.33 15.16
N SER A 207 4.86 -12.74 13.98
CA SER A 207 4.13 -11.56 13.52
C SER A 207 2.76 -11.99 13.02
N VAL A 208 1.71 -11.53 13.71
CA VAL A 208 0.31 -11.85 13.38
C VAL A 208 -0.04 -11.34 11.99
N ASP A 209 0.47 -10.18 11.58
CA ASP A 209 0.24 -9.63 10.23
C ASP A 209 0.83 -10.54 9.14
N LEU A 210 2.07 -11.03 9.33
CA LEU A 210 2.68 -11.98 8.37
C LEU A 210 1.96 -13.32 8.34
N GLN A 211 1.58 -13.84 9.51
CA GLN A 211 0.85 -15.10 9.61
C GLN A 211 -0.51 -15.01 8.90
N GLN A 212 -1.26 -13.94 9.17
CA GLN A 212 -2.57 -13.71 8.56
C GLN A 212 -2.46 -13.64 7.03
N ARG A 213 -1.56 -12.79 6.49
CA ARG A 213 -1.37 -12.64 5.03
C ARG A 213 -0.96 -13.94 4.35
N ALA A 214 -0.11 -14.75 4.99
CA ALA A 214 0.34 -16.02 4.44
C ALA A 214 -0.80 -17.06 4.35
N HIS A 215 -1.65 -17.12 5.38
CA HIS A 215 -2.84 -17.97 5.37
C HIS A 215 -3.89 -17.48 4.37
N GLU A 216 -4.15 -16.17 4.33
CA GLU A 216 -5.06 -15.56 3.36
C GLU A 216 -4.64 -15.84 1.93
N LEU A 217 -3.36 -15.65 1.58
CA LEU A 217 -2.82 -16.00 0.26
C LEU A 217 -3.13 -17.47 -0.07
N THR A 218 -2.87 -18.38 0.87
CA THR A 218 -3.06 -19.82 0.64
C THR A 218 -4.52 -20.17 0.36
N GLU A 219 -5.46 -19.57 1.09
CA GLU A 219 -6.90 -19.79 0.87
C GLU A 219 -7.42 -19.08 -0.39
N LEU A 220 -6.93 -17.86 -0.64
CA LEU A 220 -7.30 -17.05 -1.79
C LEU A 220 -6.96 -17.76 -3.11
N LEU A 221 -5.82 -18.46 -3.18
CA LEU A 221 -5.43 -19.24 -4.35
C LEU A 221 -6.22 -20.55 -4.56
N LYS A 222 -7.15 -20.89 -3.65
CA LYS A 222 -8.09 -22.02 -3.81
C LYS A 222 -9.45 -21.57 -4.33
N LEU A 223 -9.71 -20.26 -4.36
CA LEU A 223 -10.98 -19.71 -4.81
C LEU A 223 -11.20 -19.98 -6.30
N SER A 224 -12.48 -20.02 -6.69
CA SER A 224 -12.84 -20.06 -8.11
C SER A 224 -12.49 -18.73 -8.78
N PRO A 225 -12.21 -18.70 -10.09
CA PRO A 225 -11.87 -17.46 -10.78
C PRO A 225 -12.88 -16.31 -10.58
N PRO A 226 -14.21 -16.53 -10.59
CA PRO A 226 -15.17 -15.44 -10.32
C PRO A 226 -15.09 -14.90 -8.89
N ALA A 227 -14.88 -15.77 -7.90
CA ALA A 227 -14.74 -15.34 -6.51
C ALA A 227 -13.44 -14.56 -6.29
N LEU A 228 -12.37 -14.96 -7.00
CA LEU A 228 -11.08 -14.30 -6.97
C LEU A 228 -11.12 -12.90 -7.60
N GLU A 229 -11.80 -12.77 -8.73
CA GLU A 229 -12.01 -11.50 -9.42
C GLU A 229 -12.89 -10.53 -8.61
N ALA A 230 -13.91 -11.05 -7.91
CA ALA A 230 -14.71 -10.25 -6.99
C ALA A 230 -13.93 -9.83 -5.73
N ALA A 231 -13.01 -10.67 -5.24
CA ALA A 231 -12.21 -10.37 -4.05
C ALA A 231 -11.03 -9.43 -4.34
N LEU A 232 -10.44 -9.50 -5.54
CA LEU A 232 -9.31 -8.70 -5.99
C LEU A 232 -9.53 -8.22 -7.44
N PRO A 233 -10.41 -7.22 -7.65
CA PRO A 233 -10.64 -6.66 -8.97
C PRO A 233 -9.39 -5.93 -9.49
N PRO A 234 -9.04 -6.10 -10.79
CA PRO A 234 -7.89 -5.45 -11.39
C PRO A 234 -8.06 -3.93 -11.43
N ASP A 235 -6.97 -3.20 -11.23
CA ASP A 235 -6.90 -1.73 -11.28
C ASP A 235 -7.89 -0.99 -10.36
N SER A 236 -8.43 -1.66 -9.34
CA SER A 236 -9.32 -1.05 -8.32
C SER A 236 -8.59 -0.13 -7.33
N SER A 237 -7.33 0.20 -7.60
CA SER A 237 -6.54 1.05 -6.74
C SER A 237 -7.06 2.49 -6.82
N CYS A 238 -7.45 3.06 -5.68
CA CYS A 238 -8.04 4.40 -5.58
C CYS A 238 -9.50 4.53 -6.10
N GLU A 239 -10.21 3.43 -6.33
CA GLU A 239 -11.67 3.51 -6.54
C GLU A 239 -12.37 3.99 -5.26
N GLU A 240 -13.28 4.95 -5.40
CA GLU A 240 -14.14 5.36 -4.30
C GLU A 240 -15.13 4.22 -4.00
N VAL A 241 -14.95 3.56 -2.86
CA VAL A 241 -15.92 2.57 -2.39
C VAL A 241 -17.17 3.31 -1.92
N GLU A 242 -18.25 3.23 -2.70
CA GLU A 242 -19.56 3.71 -2.28
C GLU A 242 -20.06 2.84 -1.11
N VAL A 243 -20.19 3.44 0.07
CA VAL A 243 -20.70 2.75 1.25
C VAL A 243 -22.21 2.90 1.30
N GLU A 244 -22.94 1.87 0.85
CA GLU A 244 -24.38 1.74 1.09
C GLU A 244 -24.63 1.43 2.58
N ALA A 245 -24.84 2.47 3.38
CA ALA A 245 -24.99 2.34 4.84
C ALA A 245 -26.26 1.57 5.26
N ASP A 246 -27.27 1.57 4.40
CA ASP A 246 -28.56 0.91 4.56
C ASP A 246 -28.55 -0.56 4.16
N LEU A 247 -27.53 -1.01 3.39
CA LEU A 247 -27.33 -2.39 2.96
C LEU A 247 -28.64 -3.08 2.48
N PRO A 248 -29.39 -2.47 1.55
CA PRO A 248 -30.74 -2.92 1.18
C PRO A 248 -30.77 -4.35 0.62
N TRP A 249 -29.65 -4.84 0.09
CA TRP A 249 -29.50 -6.22 -0.37
C TRP A 249 -29.64 -7.26 0.77
N LEU A 250 -29.49 -6.88 2.04
CA LEU A 250 -29.73 -7.73 3.21
C LEU A 250 -31.20 -7.79 3.62
N ASP A 251 -32.07 -6.92 3.10
CA ASP A 251 -33.47 -6.84 3.54
C ASP A 251 -34.21 -8.17 3.34
N GLN A 252 -33.95 -8.86 2.22
CA GLN A 252 -34.54 -10.17 1.97
C GLN A 252 -34.10 -11.20 3.01
N PHE A 253 -32.80 -11.26 3.31
CA PHE A 253 -32.25 -12.19 4.30
C PHE A 253 -32.82 -11.93 5.71
N VAL A 254 -32.92 -10.65 6.09
CA VAL A 254 -33.52 -10.25 7.38
C VAL A 254 -35.02 -10.61 7.43
N ALA A 255 -35.75 -10.37 6.34
CA ALA A 255 -37.17 -10.70 6.26
C ALA A 255 -37.42 -12.22 6.37
N GLU A 256 -36.60 -13.03 5.70
CA GLU A 256 -36.64 -14.49 5.80
C GLU A 256 -36.33 -14.97 7.22
N ALA A 257 -35.29 -14.42 7.85
CA ALA A 257 -34.95 -14.78 9.24
C ALA A 257 -36.06 -14.42 10.24
N ILE A 258 -36.71 -13.26 10.06
CA ILE A 258 -37.86 -12.86 10.89
C ILE A 258 -39.06 -13.78 10.64
N ALA A 259 -39.31 -14.18 9.39
CA ALA A 259 -40.36 -15.13 9.05
C ALA A 259 -40.14 -16.52 9.70
N ASP A 260 -38.87 -16.92 9.82
CA ASP A 260 -38.46 -18.16 10.52
C ASP A 260 -38.41 -18.03 12.05
N GLY A 261 -38.86 -16.89 12.60
CA GLY A 261 -39.03 -16.67 14.04
C GLY A 261 -37.87 -15.98 14.74
N ALA A 262 -36.92 -15.40 14.01
CA ALA A 262 -35.90 -14.54 14.61
C ALA A 262 -36.52 -13.26 15.20
N ALA A 263 -35.95 -12.78 16.30
CA ALA A 263 -36.36 -11.52 16.90
C ALA A 263 -35.98 -10.33 16.01
N CYS A 264 -36.89 -9.37 15.85
CA CYS A 264 -36.60 -8.12 15.15
C CYS A 264 -35.51 -7.33 15.89
N TYR A 265 -34.65 -6.64 15.12
CA TYR A 265 -33.62 -5.79 15.69
C TYR A 265 -34.23 -4.66 16.51
N VAL A 266 -33.81 -4.56 17.78
CA VAL A 266 -34.17 -3.44 18.66
C VAL A 266 -33.01 -2.46 18.70
N PRO A 267 -33.19 -1.21 18.23
CA PRO A 267 -32.15 -0.17 18.31
C PRO A 267 -31.72 0.09 19.76
N PRO A 268 -30.45 0.49 20.02
CA PRO A 268 -29.94 0.72 21.36
C PRO A 268 -30.79 1.70 22.20
N GLU A 269 -31.45 2.65 21.54
CA GLU A 269 -32.33 3.65 22.17
C GLU A 269 -33.59 3.00 22.76
N GLU A 270 -34.16 2.00 22.09
CA GLU A 270 -35.40 1.32 22.49
C GLU A 270 -35.16 0.19 23.49
N ARG A 271 -33.95 -0.37 23.54
CA ARG A 271 -33.58 -1.41 24.52
C ARG A 271 -33.76 -0.95 25.97
N ARG A 272 -33.49 0.34 26.24
CA ARG A 272 -33.65 0.93 27.58
C ARG A 272 -35.12 1.06 27.97
N ARG A 273 -36.02 1.41 27.04
CA ARG A 273 -37.46 1.51 27.31
C ARG A 273 -38.06 0.16 27.68
N ASN A 274 -37.73 -0.88 26.92
CA ASN A 274 -38.25 -2.23 27.15
C ASN A 274 -37.74 -2.86 28.47
N SER A 275 -36.58 -2.43 28.98
CA SER A 275 -36.08 -2.86 30.30
C SER A 275 -36.85 -2.25 31.48
N VAL A 276 -37.46 -1.07 31.29
CA VAL A 276 -38.21 -0.36 32.34
C VAL A 276 -39.64 -0.88 32.42
N ASP A 277 -40.25 -1.25 31.30
CA ASP A 277 -41.61 -1.82 31.26
C ASP A 277 -41.68 -3.29 31.71
N ALA A 278 -40.56 -4.03 31.70
CA ALA A 278 -40.50 -5.38 32.26
C ALA A 278 -40.49 -5.42 33.80
N ALA A 279 -40.30 -4.26 34.46
CA ALA A 279 -40.31 -4.11 35.92
C ALA A 279 -41.65 -3.51 36.41
N GLY A 280 -42.76 -4.19 36.12
CA GLY A 280 -44.07 -3.93 36.73
C GLY A 280 -44.19 -4.42 38.18
N PRO A 281 -45.12 -3.89 38.99
CA PRO A 281 -44.97 -3.70 40.44
C PRO A 281 -45.03 -5.00 41.28
N LEU A 282 -44.10 -5.15 42.22
CA LEU A 282 -44.12 -6.18 43.25
C LEU A 282 -45.33 -5.96 44.19
N GLU A 283 -46.34 -6.82 44.07
CA GLU A 283 -47.44 -6.90 45.04
C GLU A 283 -46.91 -7.21 46.44
N GLY A 284 -47.17 -6.30 47.38
CA GLY A 284 -46.92 -6.50 48.81
C GLY A 284 -47.93 -7.47 49.41
N GLY A 285 -47.55 -8.76 49.48
CA GLY A 285 -48.22 -9.80 50.26
C GLY A 285 -47.40 -10.13 51.51
N GLY A 286 -48.03 -10.04 52.68
CA GLY A 286 -47.38 -10.00 54.00
C GLY A 286 -46.68 -11.28 54.48
N GLY A 287 -45.90 -11.11 55.55
CA GLY A 287 -45.25 -12.19 56.27
C GLY A 287 -44.68 -11.70 57.59
N GLY A 288 -45.51 -11.69 58.64
CA GLY A 288 -45.03 -11.56 60.00
C GLY A 288 -44.37 -12.87 60.47
N ALA A 289 -43.19 -12.76 61.08
CA ALA A 289 -42.69 -13.78 62.01
C ALA A 289 -41.78 -13.12 63.06
N ARG A 290 -42.22 -13.23 64.31
CA ARG A 290 -41.57 -12.77 65.53
C ARG A 290 -40.27 -13.55 65.78
N GLY A 291 -39.18 -12.85 66.08
CA GLY A 291 -38.01 -13.41 66.78
C GLY A 291 -38.24 -13.35 68.29
N SER A 292 -38.19 -14.51 68.95
CA SER A 292 -38.07 -14.64 70.41
C SER A 292 -36.60 -14.87 70.77
N ALA A 293 -36.18 -14.22 71.84
CA ALA A 293 -34.87 -14.30 72.46
C ALA A 293 -34.46 -15.73 72.83
N THR A 294 -33.18 -16.05 72.61
CA THR A 294 -32.13 -16.29 73.62
C THR A 294 -30.77 -16.26 72.92
#